data_AF-A0A1A8N0D3-F1
#
_entry.id   AF-A0A1A8N0D3-F1
#
_cell.length_a   1.000
_cell.length_b   1.000
_cell.length_c   1.000
_cell.angle_alpha   90.00
_cell.angle_beta   90.00
_cell.angle_gamma   90.00
#
_symmetry.space_group_name_H-M   'P 1'
#
loop_
_entity.id
_entity.type
_entity.pdbx_description
1 polymer ?
#
loop_
_entity_poly.entity_id
_entity_poly.type
_entity_poly.pdbx_seq_one_letter_code
_entity_poly.pdbx_strand_id
1 'polypeptide(L)'
;MGETEDERTARASQLFENFVQASTCKGTLQAFSILCRQLELDPLDHSSFYGSLKAAVSSWKVKALWTKLDKRAQQKIYSQNKACQGTRSLIIGGGPCGLRTAIELALLGCKVVVIEKRDTFSRNNVLHLWPYTIHDLRALGAKKFYGKFCAGSIDHISIRQLQLMLLKVSLILGVEVHVNVEFVKLVEPPEEQTDDGPGWRAEVRPSSHPLSDFGFDVVIGADGRRSTLDGFTRKEFRGKLAIAITANFVNRNTTAEAKVEEISGVAFIFNQKFFLELKEETRIDLENIVYYKDNTHYFVMTAKKQSLLDKGVIISDYIETERLLSADNVNQEALLSYAREAADFGTNYELPSLDYAINHYGQPDVAMFDFTCMYASENAALIREKHGHQLLVALVGDSLLEPFWPMGTGCARGFLAAFDAAWMVRGW
;
A
#
# COMPACT_ATOMS: atom_id res chain seq x y z
N MET A 1 27.53 35.21 14.34
CA MET A 1 26.18 35.53 14.88
C MET A 1 25.44 34.21 14.99
N GLY A 2 25.07 33.79 16.20
CA GLY A 2 24.31 32.55 16.39
C GLY A 2 22.84 32.77 16.04
N GLU A 3 22.21 31.79 15.39
CA GLU A 3 20.74 31.77 15.18
C GLU A 3 20.02 31.88 16.52
N THR A 4 18.98 32.72 16.56
CA THR A 4 18.09 32.85 17.73
C THR A 4 17.21 31.59 17.89
N GLU A 5 16.70 31.34 19.10
CA GLU A 5 15.85 30.18 19.40
C GLU A 5 14.56 30.16 18.56
N ASP A 6 14.01 31.34 18.28
CA ASP A 6 12.84 31.53 17.41
C ASP A 6 13.16 31.17 15.94
N GLU A 7 14.33 31.57 15.43
CA GLU A 7 14.77 31.22 14.07
C GLU A 7 14.97 29.70 13.92
N ARG A 8 15.55 29.04 14.93
CA ARG A 8 15.71 27.58 14.93
C ARG A 8 14.35 26.86 14.93
N THR A 9 13.42 27.32 15.75
CA THR A 9 12.07 26.73 15.84
C THR A 9 11.28 26.92 14.53
N ALA A 10 11.41 28.09 13.91
CA ALA A 10 10.81 28.38 12.61
C ALA A 10 11.42 27.49 11.51
N ARG A 11 12.75 27.34 11.50
CA ARG A 11 13.48 26.48 10.55
C ARG A 11 13.08 25.01 10.69
N ALA A 12 13.03 24.48 11.92
CA ALA A 12 12.58 23.11 12.18
C ALA A 12 11.16 22.87 11.67
N SER A 13 10.26 23.83 11.91
CA SER A 13 8.89 23.77 11.42
C SER A 13 8.79 23.78 9.90
N GLN A 14 9.58 24.62 9.22
CA GLN A 14 9.60 24.69 7.76
C GLN A 14 10.14 23.38 7.14
N LEU A 15 11.21 22.82 7.71
CA LEU A 15 11.75 21.53 7.25
C LEU A 15 10.72 20.41 7.42
N PHE A 16 10.01 20.38 8.54
CA PHE A 16 8.95 19.41 8.76
C PHE A 16 7.77 19.60 7.80
N GLU A 17 7.40 20.85 7.49
CA GLU A 17 6.38 21.15 6.49
C GLU A 17 6.78 20.65 5.10
N ASN A 18 8.03 20.85 4.68
CA ASN A 18 8.54 20.33 3.41
C ASN A 18 8.43 18.80 3.34
N PHE A 19 8.77 18.10 4.44
CA PHE A 19 8.57 16.66 4.57
C PHE A 19 7.09 16.25 4.47
N VAL A 20 6.20 16.95 5.17
CA VAL A 20 4.75 16.69 5.12
C VAL A 20 4.17 16.93 3.72
N GLN A 21 4.67 17.92 2.98
CA GLN A 21 4.18 18.29 1.64
C GLN A 21 4.79 17.45 0.51
N ALA A 22 5.88 16.71 0.75
CA ALA A 22 6.50 15.86 -0.25
C ALA A 22 5.50 14.86 -0.86
N SER A 23 5.48 14.77 -2.18
CA SER A 23 4.46 14.06 -2.98
C SER A 23 4.97 12.79 -3.68
N THR A 24 6.25 12.44 -3.47
CA THR A 24 6.90 11.26 -4.05
C THR A 24 7.68 10.52 -2.97
N CYS A 25 7.86 9.20 -3.14
CA CYS A 25 8.61 8.38 -2.17
C CYS A 25 10.04 8.91 -1.96
N LYS A 26 10.81 9.09 -3.05
CA LYS A 26 12.15 9.73 -3.01
C LYS A 26 12.13 11.11 -2.35
N GLY A 27 11.19 11.97 -2.75
CA GLY A 27 11.10 13.32 -2.19
C GLY A 27 10.81 13.31 -0.69
N THR A 28 9.97 12.39 -0.21
CA THR A 28 9.69 12.20 1.21
C THR A 28 10.93 11.72 1.97
N LEU A 29 11.64 10.72 1.46
CA LEU A 29 12.88 10.22 2.08
C LEU A 29 13.97 11.29 2.11
N GLN A 30 14.15 12.04 1.02
CA GLN A 30 15.12 13.13 0.94
C GLN A 30 14.77 14.26 1.91
N ALA A 31 13.52 14.72 1.93
CA ALA A 31 13.08 15.77 2.84
C ALA A 31 13.25 15.35 4.31
N PHE A 32 12.97 14.09 4.63
CA PHE A 32 13.16 13.53 5.97
C PHE A 32 14.65 13.44 6.36
N SER A 33 15.52 13.02 5.44
CA SER A 33 16.97 13.00 5.66
C SER A 33 17.52 14.40 5.92
N ILE A 34 17.09 15.39 5.14
CA ILE A 34 17.46 16.80 5.37
C ILE A 34 16.96 17.26 6.74
N LEU A 35 15.70 16.97 7.09
CA LEU A 35 15.14 17.29 8.41
C LEU A 35 16.00 16.72 9.54
N CYS A 36 16.29 15.42 9.51
CA CYS A 36 17.08 14.76 10.56
C CYS A 36 18.49 15.35 10.67
N ARG A 37 19.18 15.55 9.52
CA ARG A 37 20.53 16.13 9.50
C ARG A 37 20.57 17.55 10.08
N GLN A 38 19.59 18.38 9.76
CA GLN A 38 19.55 19.78 10.20
C GLN A 38 19.12 19.94 11.66
N LEU A 39 18.42 18.94 12.21
CA LEU A 39 18.02 18.88 13.61
C LEU A 39 18.97 18.02 14.46
N GLU A 40 20.06 17.52 13.87
CA GLU A 40 21.05 16.65 14.53
C GLU A 40 20.41 15.40 15.16
N LEU A 41 19.40 14.84 14.49
CA LEU A 41 18.70 13.63 14.90
C LEU A 41 19.26 12.42 14.16
N ASP A 42 19.52 11.34 14.89
CA ASP A 42 19.88 10.05 14.31
C ASP A 42 18.66 9.12 14.23
N PRO A 43 18.09 8.85 13.04
CA PRO A 43 16.98 7.93 12.88
C PRO A 43 17.35 6.46 13.18
N LEU A 44 18.63 6.12 13.30
CA LEU A 44 19.06 4.77 13.68
C LEU A 44 18.86 4.48 15.18
N ASP A 45 18.86 5.50 16.03
CA ASP A 45 18.43 5.40 17.45
C ASP A 45 16.90 5.36 17.56
N HIS A 46 16.31 4.28 17.03
CA HIS A 46 14.87 4.10 16.93
C HIS A 46 14.14 4.23 18.29
N SER A 47 14.82 3.91 19.40
CA SER A 47 14.24 3.89 20.75
C SER A 47 13.88 5.28 21.28
N SER A 48 14.69 6.29 20.95
CA SER A 48 14.51 7.66 21.42
C SER A 48 14.04 8.62 20.31
N PHE A 49 14.21 8.23 19.04
CA PHE A 49 14.05 9.08 17.88
C PHE A 49 12.73 9.85 17.85
N TYR A 50 11.58 9.18 18.02
CA TYR A 50 10.27 9.84 17.99
C TYR A 50 10.15 10.93 19.07
N GLY A 51 10.67 10.67 20.27
CA GLY A 51 10.69 11.64 21.37
C GLY A 51 11.54 12.86 21.03
N SER A 52 12.75 12.62 20.51
CA SER A 52 13.69 13.67 20.09
C SER A 52 13.16 14.50 18.92
N LEU A 53 12.58 13.86 17.90
CA LEU A 53 11.92 14.55 16.78
C LEU A 53 10.77 15.44 17.26
N LYS A 54 9.92 14.92 18.14
CA LYS A 54 8.80 15.67 18.70
C LYS A 54 9.27 16.88 19.51
N ALA A 55 10.34 16.74 20.29
CA ALA A 55 10.93 17.83 21.05
C ALA A 55 11.53 18.92 20.13
N ALA A 56 12.22 18.50 19.05
CA ALA A 56 12.84 19.41 18.09
C ALA A 56 11.83 20.14 17.20
N VAL A 57 10.66 19.56 16.93
CA VAL A 57 9.61 20.15 16.09
C VAL A 57 8.38 20.52 16.95
N SER A 58 8.45 21.68 17.60
CA SER A 58 7.54 22.08 18.68
C SER A 58 6.56 23.22 18.33
N SER A 59 6.14 23.35 17.07
CA SER A 59 5.20 24.42 16.66
C SER A 59 3.71 24.06 16.78
N TRP A 60 2.86 25.10 16.85
CA TRP A 60 1.40 24.93 16.92
C TRP A 60 0.83 24.15 15.73
N LYS A 61 1.47 24.24 14.55
CA LYS A 61 1.04 23.57 13.31
C LYS A 61 1.16 22.05 13.36
N VAL A 62 2.03 21.51 14.23
CA VAL A 62 2.30 20.07 14.35
C VAL A 62 1.71 19.44 15.62
N LYS A 63 1.33 20.27 16.60
CA LYS A 63 0.77 19.82 17.89
C LYS A 63 -0.35 18.79 17.74
N ALA A 64 -1.29 19.00 16.81
CA ALA A 64 -2.40 18.07 16.59
C ALA A 64 -1.96 16.69 16.06
N LEU A 65 -0.87 16.62 15.29
CA LEU A 65 -0.29 15.36 14.85
C LEU A 65 0.35 14.62 16.03
N TRP A 66 1.16 15.32 16.83
CA TRP A 66 1.78 14.76 18.03
C TRP A 66 0.76 14.23 19.03
N THR A 67 -0.31 14.97 19.31
CA THR A 67 -1.39 14.51 20.19
C THR A 67 -2.01 13.19 19.71
N LYS A 68 -2.17 13.02 18.39
CA LYS A 68 -2.73 11.79 17.80
C LYS A 68 -1.78 10.60 17.93
N LEU A 69 -0.51 10.79 17.56
CA LEU A 69 0.50 9.74 17.65
C LEU A 69 0.81 9.36 19.10
N ASP A 70 0.92 10.34 20.00
CA ASP A 70 1.08 10.12 21.44
C ASP A 70 -0.11 9.31 22.01
N LYS A 71 -1.35 9.68 21.65
CA LYS A 71 -2.55 8.93 22.08
C LYS A 71 -2.52 7.47 21.63
N ARG A 72 -1.98 7.18 20.44
CA ARG A 72 -1.80 5.80 19.97
C ARG A 72 -0.69 5.10 20.75
N ALA A 73 0.50 5.70 20.83
CA ALA A 73 1.67 5.13 21.50
C ALA A 73 1.46 4.89 23.00
N GLN A 74 0.59 5.66 23.66
CA GLN A 74 0.25 5.52 25.08
C GLN A 74 -0.75 4.40 25.39
N GLN A 75 -1.27 3.70 24.37
CA GLN A 75 -2.14 2.55 24.64
C GLN A 75 -1.39 1.45 25.40
N LYS A 76 -2.05 0.85 26.39
CA LYS A 76 -1.44 -0.13 27.32
C LYS A 76 -0.75 -1.29 26.60
N ILE A 77 -1.27 -1.68 25.44
CA ILE A 77 -0.75 -2.79 24.62
C ILE A 77 0.72 -2.61 24.23
N TYR A 78 1.16 -1.36 24.03
CA TYR A 78 2.52 -1.03 23.59
C TYR A 78 3.51 -0.91 24.76
N SER A 79 3.05 -0.98 26.01
CA SER A 79 3.91 -0.88 27.21
C SER A 79 4.91 0.28 27.17
N GLN A 80 4.46 1.48 26.76
CA GLN A 80 5.32 2.65 26.57
C GLN A 80 6.50 2.38 25.62
N ASN A 81 6.24 1.71 24.49
CA ASN A 81 7.24 1.33 23.49
C ASN A 81 8.27 0.29 23.96
N LYS A 82 7.91 -0.54 24.94
CA LYS A 82 8.83 -1.54 25.54
C LYS A 82 8.30 -2.96 25.47
N ALA A 83 7.17 -3.19 24.81
CA ALA A 83 6.55 -4.51 24.75
C ALA A 83 7.42 -5.54 24.02
N CYS A 84 8.15 -5.12 22.99
CA CYS A 84 9.03 -5.95 22.16
C CYS A 84 10.45 -5.35 22.10
N GLN A 85 10.93 -4.78 23.21
CA GLN A 85 12.27 -4.19 23.25
C GLN A 85 13.33 -5.27 23.00
N GLY A 86 14.25 -5.00 22.07
CA GLY A 86 15.29 -5.96 21.66
C GLY A 86 14.93 -6.80 20.44
N THR A 87 13.64 -6.91 20.09
CA THR A 87 13.21 -7.61 18.88
C THR A 87 13.58 -6.83 17.62
N ARG A 88 14.23 -7.48 16.67
CA ARG A 88 14.59 -6.91 15.37
C ARG A 88 13.71 -7.50 14.27
N SER A 89 13.09 -6.65 13.46
CA SER A 89 12.10 -7.05 12.46
C SER A 89 12.45 -6.53 11.07
N LEU A 90 12.43 -7.43 10.09
CA LEU A 90 12.52 -7.10 8.66
C LEU A 90 11.14 -7.20 8.01
N ILE A 91 10.72 -6.17 7.28
CA ILE A 91 9.48 -6.15 6.50
C ILE A 91 9.82 -6.06 5.02
N ILE A 92 9.33 -7.04 4.25
CA ILE A 92 9.56 -7.13 2.82
C ILE A 92 8.35 -6.50 2.10
N GLY A 93 8.51 -5.29 1.59
CA GLY A 93 7.50 -4.56 0.82
C GLY A 93 7.00 -3.27 1.50
N GLY A 94 7.15 -2.14 0.79
CA GLY A 94 6.67 -0.81 1.18
C GLY A 94 5.23 -0.52 0.73
N GLY A 95 4.39 -1.56 0.64
CA GLY A 95 2.95 -1.43 0.38
C GLY A 95 2.18 -0.91 1.60
N PRO A 96 0.87 -0.61 1.45
CA PRO A 96 0.05 -0.18 2.58
C PRO A 96 0.10 -1.11 3.79
N CYS A 97 -0.04 -2.43 3.57
CA CYS A 97 -0.04 -3.42 4.64
C CYS A 97 1.34 -3.56 5.32
N GLY A 98 2.42 -3.53 4.54
CA GLY A 98 3.80 -3.58 5.07
C GLY A 98 4.13 -2.38 5.93
N LEU A 99 3.87 -1.17 5.42
CA LEU A 99 4.08 0.07 6.19
C LEU A 99 3.16 0.15 7.41
N ARG A 100 1.91 -0.33 7.31
CA ARG A 100 1.00 -0.37 8.46
C ARG A 100 1.49 -1.34 9.54
N THR A 101 2.04 -2.48 9.15
CA THR A 101 2.68 -3.44 10.07
C THR A 101 3.92 -2.81 10.71
N ALA A 102 4.74 -2.11 9.93
CA ALA A 102 5.93 -1.41 10.42
C ALA A 102 5.60 -0.42 11.53
N ILE A 103 4.51 0.34 11.37
CA ILE A 103 4.02 1.28 12.38
C ILE A 103 3.65 0.55 13.68
N GLU A 104 2.94 -0.58 13.63
CA GLU A 104 2.60 -1.31 14.87
C GLU A 104 3.83 -1.90 15.56
N LEU A 105 4.75 -2.50 14.80
CA LEU A 105 5.98 -3.07 15.36
C LEU A 105 6.88 -1.99 15.95
N ALA A 106 6.97 -0.83 15.30
CA ALA A 106 7.68 0.32 15.84
C ALA A 106 7.05 0.80 17.15
N LEU A 107 5.70 0.86 17.23
CA LEU A 107 5.00 1.24 18.46
C LEU A 107 5.20 0.21 19.60
N LEU A 108 5.35 -1.07 19.29
CA LEU A 108 5.67 -2.12 20.27
C LEU A 108 7.10 -2.01 20.84
N GLY A 109 8.00 -1.30 20.16
CA GLY A 109 9.40 -1.11 20.58
C GLY A 109 10.43 -1.90 19.77
N CYS A 110 10.02 -2.57 18.69
CA CYS A 110 10.95 -3.30 17.82
C CYS A 110 11.90 -2.34 17.09
N LYS A 111 13.10 -2.83 16.74
CA LYS A 111 13.90 -2.23 15.65
C LYS A 111 13.31 -2.71 14.32
N VAL A 112 12.69 -1.81 13.57
CA VAL A 112 11.99 -2.16 12.32
C VAL A 112 12.75 -1.64 11.11
N VAL A 113 13.01 -2.54 10.17
CA VAL A 113 13.57 -2.24 8.84
C VAL A 113 12.56 -2.66 7.77
N VAL A 114 12.22 -1.75 6.86
CA VAL A 114 11.40 -2.02 5.67
C VAL A 114 12.30 -1.97 4.45
N ILE A 115 12.26 -3.00 3.61
CA ILE A 115 12.88 -3.01 2.29
C ILE A 115 11.82 -2.98 1.19
N GLU A 116 12.01 -2.13 0.19
CA GLU A 116 11.14 -2.00 -0.98
C GLU A 116 11.99 -1.99 -2.24
N LYS A 117 11.65 -2.85 -3.20
CA LYS A 117 12.41 -2.98 -4.45
C LYS A 117 12.26 -1.79 -5.38
N ARG A 118 11.18 -1.01 -5.24
CA ARG A 118 10.95 0.22 -6.01
C ARG A 118 11.35 1.45 -5.19
N ASP A 119 11.48 2.58 -5.88
CA ASP A 119 11.69 3.88 -5.25
C ASP A 119 10.58 4.90 -5.56
N THR A 120 9.49 4.41 -6.15
CA THR A 120 8.34 5.22 -6.56
C THR A 120 7.03 4.53 -6.17
N PHE A 121 6.07 5.35 -5.73
CA PHE A 121 4.69 4.93 -5.52
C PHE A 121 3.86 5.40 -6.72
N SER A 122 3.65 4.49 -7.67
CA SER A 122 3.07 4.81 -8.98
C SER A 122 1.61 4.41 -9.19
N ARG A 123 1.05 3.57 -8.32
CA ARG A 123 -0.29 3.00 -8.51
C ARG A 123 -1.37 4.05 -8.24
N ASN A 124 -2.09 4.44 -9.29
CA ASN A 124 -3.19 5.40 -9.19
C ASN A 124 -4.51 4.76 -8.75
N ASN A 125 -4.68 3.45 -8.97
CA ASN A 125 -5.90 2.72 -8.58
C ASN A 125 -6.33 3.03 -7.14
N VAL A 126 -7.64 3.05 -6.95
CA VAL A 126 -8.29 3.54 -5.72
C VAL A 126 -8.78 2.37 -4.87
N LEU A 127 -8.48 2.42 -3.58
CA LEU A 127 -8.89 1.45 -2.58
C LEU A 127 -10.08 1.99 -1.80
N HIS A 128 -11.13 1.18 -1.70
CA HIS A 128 -12.18 1.40 -0.72
C HIS A 128 -11.66 1.15 0.71
N LEU A 129 -12.17 1.94 1.66
CA LEU A 129 -11.79 1.95 3.06
C LEU A 129 -13.02 1.67 3.93
N TRP A 130 -12.96 0.59 4.69
CA TRP A 130 -13.99 0.31 5.69
C TRP A 130 -13.96 1.36 6.82
N PRO A 131 -15.08 1.59 7.54
CA PRO A 131 -15.17 2.61 8.57
C PRO A 131 -14.04 2.57 9.62
N TYR A 132 -13.62 1.38 10.06
CA TYR A 132 -12.54 1.27 11.04
C TYR A 132 -11.18 1.64 10.45
N THR A 133 -10.91 1.38 9.16
CA THR A 133 -9.66 1.79 8.49
C THR A 133 -9.59 3.31 8.36
N ILE A 134 -10.71 3.96 8.05
CA ILE A 134 -10.81 5.43 8.04
C ILE A 134 -10.51 5.98 9.43
N HIS A 135 -11.10 5.37 10.47
CA HIS A 135 -10.84 5.77 11.86
C HIS A 135 -9.38 5.59 12.26
N ASP A 136 -8.78 4.44 11.94
CA ASP A 136 -7.36 4.14 12.21
C ASP A 136 -6.43 5.16 11.53
N LEU A 137 -6.61 5.41 10.24
CA LEU A 137 -5.81 6.39 9.49
C LEU A 137 -6.01 7.82 10.03
N ARG A 138 -7.24 8.22 10.40
CA ARG A 138 -7.50 9.51 11.08
C ARG A 138 -6.80 9.61 12.44
N ALA A 139 -6.66 8.50 13.15
CA ALA A 139 -5.94 8.42 14.41
C ALA A 139 -4.42 8.47 14.22
N LEU A 140 -3.89 8.08 13.06
CA LEU A 140 -2.49 8.27 12.66
C LEU A 140 -2.20 9.64 12.03
N GLY A 141 -3.19 10.55 12.01
CA GLY A 141 -3.00 11.91 11.50
C GLY A 141 -3.13 12.04 9.99
N ALA A 142 -3.83 11.13 9.30
CA ALA A 142 -4.03 11.14 7.85
C ALA A 142 -4.30 12.52 7.24
N LYS A 143 -5.20 13.32 7.82
CA LYS A 143 -5.55 14.66 7.34
C LYS A 143 -4.37 15.66 7.32
N LYS A 144 -3.33 15.44 8.14
CA LYS A 144 -2.12 16.26 8.14
C LYS A 144 -1.27 16.00 6.90
N PHE A 145 -1.23 14.75 6.43
CA PHE A 145 -0.43 14.34 5.28
C PHE A 145 -1.20 14.39 3.97
N TYR A 146 -2.52 14.26 4.02
CA TYR A 146 -3.42 14.33 2.88
C TYR A 146 -4.71 15.08 3.28
N GLY A 147 -4.78 16.38 2.98
CA GLY A 147 -5.87 17.25 3.44
C GLY A 147 -7.26 16.82 2.95
N LYS A 148 -7.33 16.18 1.78
CA LYS A 148 -8.57 15.64 1.20
C LYS A 148 -8.99 14.28 1.79
N PHE A 149 -8.22 13.70 2.73
CA PHE A 149 -8.48 12.36 3.24
C PHE A 149 -9.89 12.21 3.82
N CYS A 150 -10.71 11.39 3.15
CA CYS A 150 -12.08 11.06 3.53
C CYS A 150 -12.87 12.31 3.96
N ALA A 151 -12.83 13.35 3.13
CA ALA A 151 -13.62 14.57 3.32
C ALA A 151 -15.07 14.33 2.88
N GLY A 152 -16.03 14.79 3.67
CA GLY A 152 -17.45 14.49 3.42
C GLY A 152 -17.73 12.98 3.55
N SER A 153 -18.38 12.42 2.54
CA SER A 153 -18.74 11.00 2.42
C SER A 153 -17.68 10.13 1.74
N ILE A 154 -16.52 10.69 1.34
CA ILE A 154 -15.45 9.93 0.69
C ILE A 154 -14.95 8.82 1.63
N ASP A 155 -14.94 7.59 1.12
CA ASP A 155 -14.53 6.38 1.84
C ASP A 155 -13.45 5.58 1.10
N HIS A 156 -12.66 6.25 0.27
CA HIS A 156 -11.61 5.62 -0.53
C HIS A 156 -10.34 6.48 -0.62
N ILE A 157 -9.25 5.89 -1.11
CA ILE A 157 -7.96 6.53 -1.30
C ILE A 157 -7.15 5.83 -2.41
N SER A 158 -6.47 6.59 -3.27
CA SER A 158 -5.49 6.02 -4.21
C SER A 158 -4.32 5.33 -3.49
N ILE A 159 -3.89 4.16 -4.00
CA ILE A 159 -2.85 3.34 -3.37
C ILE A 159 -1.60 4.15 -3.05
N ARG A 160 -1.12 4.95 -4.01
CA ARG A 160 0.07 5.80 -3.83
C ARG A 160 -0.06 6.83 -2.70
N GLN A 161 -1.25 7.41 -2.48
CA GLN A 161 -1.45 8.38 -1.40
C GLN A 161 -1.44 7.69 -0.04
N LEU A 162 -2.04 6.50 0.04
CA LEU A 162 -1.99 5.69 1.27
C LEU A 162 -0.54 5.29 1.59
N GLN A 163 0.25 4.88 0.59
CA GLN A 163 1.67 4.58 0.77
C GLN A 163 2.46 5.81 1.25
N LEU A 164 2.28 6.99 0.64
CA LEU A 164 2.96 8.22 1.08
C LEU A 164 2.62 8.60 2.52
N MET A 165 1.35 8.50 2.90
CA MET A 165 0.90 8.79 4.25
C MET A 165 1.56 7.84 5.26
N LEU A 166 1.47 6.53 5.02
CA LEU A 166 2.01 5.53 5.94
C LEU A 166 3.54 5.58 5.99
N LEU A 167 4.21 5.89 4.88
CA LEU A 167 5.66 6.12 4.85
C LEU A 167 6.05 7.27 5.79
N LYS A 168 5.33 8.41 5.72
CA LYS A 168 5.60 9.56 6.59
C LYS A 168 5.43 9.21 8.06
N VAL A 169 4.37 8.47 8.42
CA VAL A 169 4.16 8.01 9.79
C VAL A 169 5.26 7.02 10.23
N SER A 170 5.65 6.10 9.36
CA SER A 170 6.72 5.12 9.62
C SER A 170 8.04 5.83 9.95
N LEU A 171 8.43 6.80 9.12
CA LEU A 171 9.66 7.59 9.31
C LEU A 171 9.61 8.40 10.62
N ILE A 172 8.49 9.04 10.94
CA ILE A 172 8.30 9.77 12.21
C ILE A 172 8.51 8.85 13.42
N LEU A 173 8.09 7.59 13.32
CA LEU A 173 8.20 6.59 14.39
C LEU A 173 9.56 5.87 14.41
N GLY A 174 10.54 6.30 13.61
CA GLY A 174 11.88 5.71 13.61
C GLY A 174 11.99 4.38 12.85
N VAL A 175 11.03 4.06 11.98
CA VAL A 175 11.16 2.93 11.07
C VAL A 175 12.24 3.25 10.03
N GLU A 176 13.19 2.34 9.86
CA GLU A 176 14.24 2.44 8.85
C GLU A 176 13.71 1.92 7.51
N VAL A 177 13.72 2.74 6.45
CA VAL A 177 13.14 2.37 5.15
C VAL A 177 14.19 2.46 4.06
N HIS A 178 14.41 1.36 3.35
CA HIS A 178 15.34 1.25 2.23
C HIS A 178 14.60 0.94 0.93
N VAL A 179 14.75 1.82 -0.06
CA VAL A 179 14.17 1.67 -1.39
C VAL A 179 15.24 1.19 -2.39
N ASN A 180 14.82 0.63 -3.52
CA ASN A 180 15.70 -0.03 -4.49
C ASN A 180 16.49 -1.21 -3.88
N VAL A 181 15.89 -1.87 -2.88
CA VAL A 181 16.45 -3.07 -2.25
C VAL A 181 15.47 -4.21 -2.43
N GLU A 182 15.86 -5.18 -3.25
CA GLU A 182 15.06 -6.39 -3.50
C GLU A 182 15.50 -7.50 -2.54
N PHE A 183 14.53 -8.10 -1.85
CA PHE A 183 14.75 -9.35 -1.11
C PHE A 183 14.94 -10.51 -2.09
N VAL A 184 15.96 -11.33 -1.85
CA VAL A 184 16.23 -12.53 -2.67
C VAL A 184 15.84 -13.80 -1.91
N LYS A 185 16.40 -14.01 -0.72
CA LYS A 185 16.11 -15.16 0.14
C LYS A 185 16.58 -14.94 1.59
N LEU A 186 16.14 -15.82 2.48
CA LEU A 186 16.71 -15.90 3.84
C LEU A 186 18.10 -16.52 3.82
N VAL A 187 18.98 -16.01 4.68
CA VAL A 187 20.31 -16.54 4.94
C VAL A 187 20.28 -17.16 6.33
N GLU A 188 20.50 -18.48 6.38
CA GLU A 188 20.59 -19.23 7.64
C GLU A 188 21.81 -18.76 8.46
N PRO A 189 21.73 -18.79 9.81
CA PRO A 189 22.90 -18.62 10.66
C PRO A 189 23.97 -19.69 10.32
N PRO A 190 25.27 -19.38 10.34
CA PRO A 190 26.34 -20.36 10.10
C PRO A 190 26.35 -21.50 11.13
N GLU A 191 26.77 -22.70 10.70
CA GLU A 191 26.88 -23.88 11.58
C GLU A 191 28.02 -23.77 12.60
N GLU A 192 29.17 -23.23 12.18
CA GLU A 192 30.33 -22.99 13.05
C GLU A 192 30.38 -21.51 13.45
N GLN A 193 29.95 -21.21 14.67
CA GLN A 193 30.03 -19.86 15.24
C GLN A 193 30.20 -19.89 16.77
N THR A 194 30.78 -18.85 17.34
CA THR A 194 30.74 -18.56 18.78
C THR A 194 29.32 -18.16 19.19
N ASP A 195 29.00 -18.17 20.50
CA ASP A 195 27.67 -17.76 21.01
C ASP A 195 27.20 -16.37 20.51
N ASP A 196 28.13 -15.48 20.13
CA ASP A 196 27.88 -14.15 19.55
C ASP A 196 27.79 -14.13 18.00
N GLY A 197 27.55 -15.27 17.37
CA GLY A 197 27.48 -15.41 15.92
C GLY A 197 26.26 -14.72 15.28
N PRO A 198 26.29 -14.44 13.96
CA PRO A 198 25.19 -13.77 13.29
C PRO A 198 23.95 -14.69 13.21
N GLY A 199 22.81 -14.18 13.69
CA GLY A 199 21.51 -14.84 13.53
C GLY A 199 21.00 -14.82 12.08
N TRP A 200 19.68 -14.94 11.91
CA TRP A 200 19.04 -14.91 10.60
C TRP A 200 19.25 -13.57 9.89
N ARG A 201 19.57 -13.63 8.59
CA ARG A 201 19.78 -12.47 7.71
C ARG A 201 19.01 -12.62 6.40
N ALA A 202 19.07 -11.59 5.56
CA ALA A 202 18.48 -11.60 4.22
C ALA A 202 19.57 -11.39 3.16
N GLU A 203 19.52 -12.21 2.12
CA GLU A 203 20.20 -11.89 0.86
C GLU A 203 19.38 -10.83 0.14
N VAL A 204 20.02 -9.71 -0.20
CA VAL A 204 19.38 -8.58 -0.87
C VAL A 204 20.11 -8.20 -2.15
N ARG A 205 19.42 -7.52 -3.06
CA ARG A 205 19.99 -6.91 -4.26
C ARG A 205 19.84 -5.39 -4.19
N PRO A 206 20.93 -4.61 -4.37
CA PRO A 206 22.31 -5.06 -4.61
C PRO A 206 22.95 -5.72 -3.38
N SER A 207 23.81 -6.73 -3.58
CA SER A 207 24.41 -7.52 -2.49
C SER A 207 25.37 -6.72 -1.61
N SER A 208 25.91 -5.60 -2.12
CA SER A 208 26.76 -4.67 -1.36
C SER A 208 25.99 -3.76 -0.41
N HIS A 209 24.66 -3.90 -0.31
CA HIS A 209 23.86 -3.06 0.57
C HIS A 209 24.12 -3.40 2.06
N PRO A 210 24.24 -2.40 2.97
CA PRO A 210 24.55 -2.65 4.38
C PRO A 210 23.56 -3.57 5.12
N LEU A 211 22.34 -3.70 4.60
CA LEU A 211 21.33 -4.61 5.16
C LEU A 211 21.66 -6.09 4.98
N SER A 212 22.62 -6.46 4.13
CA SER A 212 23.11 -7.84 4.03
C SER A 212 23.63 -8.36 5.38
N ASP A 213 24.11 -7.45 6.25
CA ASP A 213 24.61 -7.77 7.59
C ASP A 213 23.55 -7.55 8.70
N PHE A 214 22.34 -7.13 8.34
CA PHE A 214 21.27 -6.89 9.31
C PHE A 214 20.64 -8.22 9.77
N GLY A 215 20.95 -8.62 11.00
CA GLY A 215 20.29 -9.73 11.69
C GLY A 215 18.86 -9.37 12.15
N PHE A 216 17.95 -10.34 12.14
CA PHE A 216 16.58 -10.16 12.61
C PHE A 216 15.97 -11.44 13.19
N ASP A 217 15.01 -11.26 14.11
CA ASP A 217 14.29 -12.34 14.81
C ASP A 217 12.88 -12.54 14.23
N VAL A 218 12.40 -11.54 13.48
CA VAL A 218 11.09 -11.52 12.83
C VAL A 218 11.24 -11.08 11.38
N VAL A 219 10.59 -11.79 10.46
CA VAL A 219 10.44 -11.35 9.07
C VAL A 219 8.97 -11.39 8.64
N ILE A 220 8.51 -10.29 8.04
CA ILE A 220 7.13 -10.13 7.57
C ILE A 220 7.13 -9.97 6.04
N GLY A 221 6.53 -10.92 5.33
CA GLY A 221 6.28 -10.83 3.90
C GLY A 221 5.05 -9.99 3.60
N ALA A 222 5.23 -8.80 3.03
CA ALA A 222 4.20 -7.84 2.64
C ALA A 222 4.35 -7.38 1.18
N ASP A 223 4.95 -8.23 0.34
CA ASP A 223 5.41 -7.98 -1.03
C ASP A 223 4.36 -8.27 -2.11
N GLY A 224 3.13 -8.57 -1.68
CA GLY A 224 1.96 -8.77 -2.52
C GLY A 224 1.81 -10.19 -3.04
N ARG A 225 1.07 -10.34 -4.16
CA ARG A 225 0.70 -11.64 -4.77
C ARG A 225 1.87 -12.62 -4.95
N ARG A 226 3.04 -12.13 -5.35
CA ARG A 226 4.23 -12.98 -5.56
C ARG A 226 5.12 -12.91 -4.34
N SER A 227 4.67 -13.55 -3.26
CA SER A 227 5.47 -13.58 -2.03
C SER A 227 6.79 -14.30 -2.24
N THR A 228 7.86 -13.70 -1.75
CA THR A 228 9.24 -14.19 -1.88
C THR A 228 9.71 -15.04 -0.69
N LEU A 229 8.85 -15.23 0.32
CA LEU A 229 9.16 -16.07 1.47
C LEU A 229 8.71 -17.52 1.24
N ASP A 230 9.66 -18.44 1.39
CA ASP A 230 9.42 -19.87 1.26
C ASP A 230 8.67 -20.46 2.47
N GLY A 231 8.07 -21.64 2.28
CA GLY A 231 7.41 -22.41 3.35
C GLY A 231 5.93 -22.11 3.55
N PHE A 232 5.31 -21.33 2.66
CA PHE A 232 3.88 -21.00 2.69
C PHE A 232 3.15 -21.64 1.52
N THR A 233 2.45 -22.75 1.79
CA THR A 233 1.58 -23.40 0.80
C THR A 233 0.43 -22.48 0.42
N ARG A 234 0.10 -22.42 -0.88
CA ARG A 234 -0.97 -21.58 -1.42
C ARG A 234 -2.19 -22.41 -1.79
N LYS A 235 -3.34 -22.05 -1.24
CA LYS A 235 -4.65 -22.52 -1.70
C LYS A 235 -5.14 -21.60 -2.82
N GLU A 236 -5.39 -22.20 -3.97
CA GLU A 236 -6.04 -21.55 -5.10
C GLU A 236 -7.56 -21.74 -4.99
N PHE A 237 -8.28 -20.63 -5.00
CA PHE A 237 -9.74 -20.60 -5.12
C PHE A 237 -10.08 -20.20 -6.55
N ARG A 238 -10.43 -21.19 -7.36
CA ARG A 238 -10.82 -20.97 -8.75
C ARG A 238 -12.34 -20.79 -8.87
N GLY A 239 -12.74 -19.59 -9.27
CA GLY A 239 -14.12 -19.24 -9.57
C GLY A 239 -14.48 -19.47 -11.04
N LYS A 240 -15.63 -18.91 -11.44
CA LYS A 240 -15.92 -18.69 -12.87
C LYS A 240 -14.92 -17.69 -13.44
N LEU A 241 -14.68 -17.75 -14.75
CA LEU A 241 -13.83 -16.80 -15.45
C LEU A 241 -14.29 -15.37 -15.17
N ALA A 242 -13.42 -14.57 -14.57
CA ALA A 242 -13.68 -13.18 -14.23
C ALA A 242 -12.49 -12.31 -14.69
N ILE A 243 -12.77 -11.34 -15.55
CA ILE A 243 -11.75 -10.46 -16.14
C ILE A 243 -12.03 -9.05 -15.65
N ALA A 244 -11.12 -8.51 -14.84
CA ALA A 244 -11.25 -7.15 -14.35
C ALA A 244 -10.49 -6.16 -15.24
N ILE A 245 -11.11 -5.01 -15.49
CA ILE A 245 -10.48 -3.86 -16.13
C ILE A 245 -10.47 -2.72 -15.11
N THR A 246 -9.32 -2.11 -14.91
CA THR A 246 -9.21 -0.83 -14.19
C THR A 246 -8.82 0.28 -15.15
N ALA A 247 -9.43 1.45 -15.01
CA ALA A 247 -9.11 2.64 -15.78
C ALA A 247 -9.02 3.86 -14.87
N ASN A 248 -8.04 4.72 -15.13
CA ASN A 248 -7.90 6.00 -14.45
C ASN A 248 -7.96 7.12 -15.49
N PHE A 249 -8.90 8.05 -15.31
CA PHE A 249 -8.99 9.28 -16.10
C PHE A 249 -8.57 10.49 -15.28
N VAL A 250 -8.09 11.54 -15.95
CA VAL A 250 -7.67 12.80 -15.32
C VAL A 250 -8.87 13.46 -14.65
N ASN A 251 -8.74 13.73 -13.35
CA ASN A 251 -9.71 14.56 -12.61
C ASN A 251 -9.18 15.99 -12.51
N ARG A 252 -9.83 16.93 -13.22
CA ARG A 252 -9.45 18.35 -13.22
C ARG A 252 -10.07 19.14 -12.08
N ASN A 253 -10.87 18.49 -11.23
CA ASN A 253 -11.56 19.06 -10.07
C ASN A 253 -12.48 20.25 -10.45
N THR A 254 -13.06 20.22 -11.65
CA THR A 254 -14.06 21.21 -12.08
C THR A 254 -15.39 21.02 -11.35
N THR A 255 -16.22 22.06 -11.34
CA THR A 255 -17.56 22.00 -10.72
C THR A 255 -18.48 20.99 -11.41
N ALA A 256 -18.29 20.73 -12.71
CA ALA A 256 -19.04 19.72 -13.45
C ALA A 256 -18.64 18.31 -12.99
N GLU A 257 -17.34 18.01 -13.00
CA GLU A 257 -16.82 16.73 -12.49
C GLU A 257 -17.22 16.49 -11.02
N ALA A 258 -17.24 17.54 -10.18
CA ALA A 258 -17.61 17.42 -8.78
C ALA A 258 -19.07 16.98 -8.55
N LYS A 259 -19.98 17.24 -9.50
CA LYS A 259 -21.42 16.90 -9.39
C LYS A 259 -21.74 15.45 -9.74
N VAL A 260 -20.94 14.81 -10.59
CA VAL A 260 -21.18 13.43 -11.05
C VAL A 260 -21.20 12.47 -9.85
N GLU A 261 -22.22 11.64 -9.71
CA GLU A 261 -22.32 10.73 -8.58
C GLU A 261 -21.35 9.54 -8.73
N GLU A 262 -20.82 9.07 -7.60
CA GLU A 262 -20.00 7.85 -7.56
C GLU A 262 -20.85 6.60 -7.66
N ILE A 263 -20.26 5.51 -8.14
CA ILE A 263 -20.92 4.22 -8.26
C ILE A 263 -20.29 3.28 -7.23
N SER A 264 -20.92 3.14 -6.07
CA SER A 264 -20.45 2.25 -5.01
C SER A 264 -20.88 0.80 -5.27
N GLY A 265 -20.01 0.01 -5.88
CA GLY A 265 -20.16 -1.45 -5.90
C GLY A 265 -21.45 -1.94 -6.59
N VAL A 266 -21.93 -1.27 -7.64
CA VAL A 266 -23.12 -1.70 -8.36
C VAL A 266 -22.82 -3.01 -9.09
N ALA A 267 -23.32 -4.12 -8.53
CA ALA A 267 -23.28 -5.42 -9.16
C ALA A 267 -24.53 -5.63 -10.04
N PHE A 268 -24.40 -6.43 -11.10
CA PHE A 268 -25.48 -6.78 -12.02
C PHE A 268 -26.77 -7.17 -11.28
N ILE A 269 -26.64 -7.93 -10.20
CA ILE A 269 -27.75 -8.44 -9.40
C ILE A 269 -28.66 -7.31 -8.87
N PHE A 270 -28.09 -6.15 -8.56
CA PHE A 270 -28.82 -5.03 -7.94
C PHE A 270 -29.31 -3.99 -8.94
N ASN A 271 -28.74 -3.93 -10.15
CA ASN A 271 -29.13 -2.95 -11.17
C ASN A 271 -29.17 -3.55 -12.58
N GLN A 272 -29.94 -4.62 -12.76
CA GLN A 272 -29.99 -5.36 -14.02
C GLN A 272 -30.38 -4.49 -15.22
N LYS A 273 -31.29 -3.53 -15.01
CA LYS A 273 -31.74 -2.61 -16.06
C LYS A 273 -30.55 -1.83 -16.65
N PHE A 274 -29.73 -1.21 -15.81
CA PHE A 274 -28.54 -0.47 -16.24
C PHE A 274 -27.59 -1.32 -17.09
N PHE A 275 -27.30 -2.57 -16.68
CA PHE A 275 -26.37 -3.42 -17.43
C PHE A 275 -26.96 -3.98 -18.73
N LEU A 276 -28.29 -4.20 -18.78
CA LEU A 276 -28.96 -4.59 -20.02
C LEU A 276 -28.95 -3.44 -21.02
N GLU A 277 -29.23 -2.21 -20.58
CA GLU A 277 -29.17 -0.99 -21.41
C GLU A 277 -27.73 -0.74 -21.89
N LEU A 278 -26.72 -0.84 -21.01
CA LEU A 278 -25.31 -0.76 -21.39
C LEU A 278 -24.99 -1.74 -22.52
N LYS A 279 -25.40 -3.00 -22.37
CA LYS A 279 -25.16 -4.04 -23.38
C LYS A 279 -25.88 -3.75 -24.70
N GLU A 280 -27.12 -3.28 -24.65
CA GLU A 280 -27.90 -2.96 -25.85
C GLU A 280 -27.29 -1.79 -26.62
N GLU A 281 -26.90 -0.73 -25.92
CA GLU A 281 -26.40 0.51 -26.54
C GLU A 281 -24.94 0.42 -26.99
N THR A 282 -24.08 -0.22 -26.20
CA THR A 282 -22.61 -0.20 -26.40
C THR A 282 -22.01 -1.55 -26.78
N ARG A 283 -22.80 -2.63 -26.67
CA ARG A 283 -22.35 -4.04 -26.76
C ARG A 283 -21.33 -4.44 -25.69
N ILE A 284 -21.26 -3.68 -24.59
CA ILE A 284 -20.43 -3.98 -23.42
C ILE A 284 -21.26 -4.78 -22.41
N ASP A 285 -20.77 -5.96 -22.02
CA ASP A 285 -21.44 -6.85 -21.06
C ASP A 285 -20.59 -7.01 -19.79
N LEU A 286 -21.03 -6.38 -18.70
CA LEU A 286 -20.34 -6.33 -17.42
C LEU A 286 -21.12 -7.06 -16.32
N GLU A 287 -20.39 -7.62 -15.36
CA GLU A 287 -20.95 -8.18 -14.12
C GLU A 287 -21.02 -7.15 -12.99
N ASN A 288 -20.13 -6.17 -12.99
CA ASN A 288 -20.10 -5.04 -12.07
C ASN A 288 -19.32 -3.88 -12.67
N ILE A 289 -19.60 -2.67 -12.18
CA ILE A 289 -18.81 -1.48 -12.40
C ILE A 289 -18.80 -0.64 -11.12
N VAL A 290 -17.65 -0.05 -10.81
CA VAL A 290 -17.43 0.84 -9.67
C VAL A 290 -16.74 2.09 -10.21
N TYR A 291 -17.18 3.25 -9.72
CA TYR A 291 -16.59 4.55 -10.02
C TYR A 291 -16.28 5.27 -8.71
N TYR A 292 -15.02 5.63 -8.52
CA TYR A 292 -14.56 6.49 -7.43
C TYR A 292 -13.94 7.77 -7.98
N LYS A 293 -14.32 8.90 -7.39
CA LYS A 293 -13.80 10.23 -7.71
C LYS A 293 -12.70 10.58 -6.71
N ASP A 294 -11.47 10.19 -7.03
CA ASP A 294 -10.27 10.47 -6.21
C ASP A 294 -9.37 11.49 -6.94
N ASN A 295 -8.04 11.37 -6.80
CA ASN A 295 -7.10 12.15 -7.61
C ASN A 295 -7.22 11.87 -9.11
N THR A 296 -7.84 10.74 -9.46
CA THR A 296 -8.29 10.36 -10.80
C THR A 296 -9.77 10.00 -10.74
N HIS A 297 -10.45 10.03 -11.88
CA HIS A 297 -11.72 9.33 -12.04
C HIS A 297 -11.37 7.86 -12.25
N TYR A 298 -11.50 7.06 -11.19
CA TYR A 298 -11.11 5.66 -11.20
C TYR A 298 -12.32 4.77 -11.43
N PHE A 299 -12.18 3.85 -12.38
CA PHE A 299 -13.16 2.82 -12.66
C PHE A 299 -12.54 1.45 -12.47
N VAL A 300 -13.31 0.53 -11.88
CA VAL A 300 -13.04 -0.91 -11.95
C VAL A 300 -14.30 -1.63 -12.36
N MET A 301 -14.18 -2.53 -13.33
CA MET A 301 -15.28 -3.28 -13.90
C MET A 301 -14.89 -4.72 -14.13
N THR A 302 -15.86 -5.62 -14.04
CA THR A 302 -15.66 -7.04 -14.39
C THR A 302 -16.39 -7.32 -15.69
N ALA A 303 -15.66 -7.59 -16.76
CA ALA A 303 -16.18 -7.80 -18.10
C ALA A 303 -16.34 -9.29 -18.43
N LYS A 304 -17.40 -9.63 -19.16
CA LYS A 304 -17.57 -11.00 -19.67
C LYS A 304 -16.66 -11.24 -20.86
N LYS A 305 -16.02 -12.41 -20.92
CA LYS A 305 -15.11 -12.81 -22.00
C LYS A 305 -15.69 -12.57 -23.40
N GLN A 306 -16.94 -12.98 -23.63
CA GLN A 306 -17.57 -12.83 -24.95
C GLN A 306 -17.67 -11.37 -25.37
N SER A 307 -18.01 -10.45 -24.46
CA SER A 307 -18.06 -9.02 -24.76
C SER A 307 -16.69 -8.47 -25.15
N LEU A 308 -15.62 -8.93 -24.51
CA LEU A 308 -14.25 -8.52 -24.85
C LEU A 308 -13.82 -9.04 -26.23
N LEU A 309 -14.21 -10.26 -26.60
CA LEU A 309 -13.99 -10.82 -27.93
C LEU A 309 -14.80 -10.06 -29.00
N ASP A 310 -16.09 -9.83 -28.75
CA ASP A 310 -16.99 -9.14 -29.69
C ASP A 310 -16.56 -7.69 -29.95
N LYS A 311 -15.98 -7.03 -28.93
CA LYS A 311 -15.42 -5.66 -29.03
C LYS A 311 -13.96 -5.65 -29.52
N GLY A 312 -13.38 -6.82 -29.82
CA GLY A 312 -12.01 -6.95 -30.32
C GLY A 312 -10.93 -6.57 -29.32
N VAL A 313 -11.25 -6.48 -28.03
CA VAL A 313 -10.28 -6.27 -26.95
C VAL A 313 -9.39 -7.50 -26.80
N ILE A 314 -9.99 -8.68 -26.84
CA ILE A 314 -9.29 -9.96 -26.90
C ILE A 314 -9.26 -10.40 -28.37
N ILE A 315 -8.07 -10.72 -28.88
CA ILE A 315 -7.86 -11.04 -30.30
C ILE A 315 -8.27 -12.49 -30.62
N SER A 316 -7.88 -13.44 -29.77
CA SER A 316 -8.19 -14.86 -29.92
C SER A 316 -8.70 -15.49 -28.63
N ASP A 317 -9.67 -16.40 -28.75
CA ASP A 317 -10.26 -17.11 -27.60
C ASP A 317 -9.40 -18.31 -27.20
N TYR A 318 -8.51 -18.10 -26.22
CA TYR A 318 -7.70 -19.16 -25.62
C TYR A 318 -8.35 -19.74 -24.36
N ILE A 319 -8.16 -21.05 -24.15
CA ILE A 319 -8.65 -21.76 -22.96
C ILE A 319 -7.84 -21.36 -21.71
N GLU A 320 -6.52 -21.22 -21.84
CA GLU A 320 -5.66 -20.80 -20.73
C GLU A 320 -5.79 -19.30 -20.46
N THR A 321 -6.18 -18.91 -19.24
CA THR A 321 -6.40 -17.48 -18.89
C THR A 321 -5.13 -16.64 -19.02
N GLU A 322 -3.97 -17.22 -18.71
CA GLU A 322 -2.67 -16.56 -18.88
C GLU A 322 -2.39 -16.18 -20.34
N ARG A 323 -2.73 -17.06 -21.29
CA ARG A 323 -2.62 -16.76 -22.73
C ARG A 323 -3.73 -15.82 -23.20
N LEU A 324 -4.95 -16.03 -22.71
CA LEU A 324 -6.11 -15.20 -23.03
C LEU A 324 -5.85 -13.72 -22.71
N LEU A 325 -5.21 -13.43 -21.57
CA LEU A 325 -4.92 -12.09 -21.07
C LEU A 325 -3.47 -11.66 -21.31
N SER A 326 -2.73 -12.40 -22.14
CA SER A 326 -1.35 -12.05 -22.49
C SER A 326 -1.30 -10.75 -23.31
N ALA A 327 -0.20 -10.00 -23.19
CA ALA A 327 -0.03 -8.73 -23.87
C ALA A 327 -0.20 -8.85 -25.40
N ASP A 328 0.23 -9.95 -26.00
CA ASP A 328 0.12 -10.21 -27.45
C ASP A 328 -1.31 -10.53 -27.90
N ASN A 329 -2.20 -10.91 -26.96
CA ASN A 329 -3.58 -11.25 -27.25
C ASN A 329 -4.58 -10.13 -26.88
N VAL A 330 -4.09 -9.03 -26.29
CA VAL A 330 -4.90 -7.88 -25.89
C VAL A 330 -4.66 -6.72 -26.86
N ASN A 331 -5.68 -6.33 -27.59
CA ASN A 331 -5.64 -5.13 -28.40
C ASN A 331 -5.78 -3.89 -27.50
N GLN A 332 -4.68 -3.16 -27.31
CA GLN A 332 -4.64 -2.02 -26.41
C GLN A 332 -5.56 -0.87 -26.83
N GLU A 333 -5.70 -0.58 -28.12
CA GLU A 333 -6.60 0.49 -28.59
C GLU A 333 -8.07 0.15 -28.33
N ALA A 334 -8.45 -1.10 -28.60
CA ALA A 334 -9.79 -1.59 -28.30
C ALA A 334 -10.06 -1.58 -26.79
N LEU A 335 -9.08 -1.95 -25.95
CA LEU A 335 -9.20 -1.87 -24.49
C LEU A 335 -9.46 -0.43 -24.01
N LEU A 336 -8.74 0.54 -24.57
CA LEU A 336 -8.95 1.96 -24.27
C LEU A 336 -10.36 2.41 -24.69
N SER A 337 -10.82 2.03 -25.88
CA SER A 337 -12.18 2.36 -26.31
C SER A 337 -13.23 1.72 -25.39
N TYR A 338 -13.07 0.44 -25.06
CA TYR A 338 -13.99 -0.32 -24.20
C TYR A 338 -14.12 0.31 -22.82
N ALA A 339 -12.99 0.60 -22.16
CA ALA A 339 -13.00 1.15 -20.81
C ALA A 339 -13.55 2.59 -20.77
N ARG A 340 -13.24 3.40 -21.79
CA ARG A 340 -13.79 4.76 -21.90
C ARG A 340 -15.30 4.74 -22.11
N GLU A 341 -15.79 3.94 -23.04
CA GLU A 341 -17.23 3.85 -23.35
C GLU A 341 -18.04 3.32 -22.16
N ALA A 342 -17.52 2.32 -21.44
CA ALA A 342 -18.13 1.84 -20.20
C ALA A 342 -18.16 2.91 -19.09
N ALA A 343 -17.09 3.71 -18.97
CA ALA A 343 -17.02 4.79 -17.99
C ALA A 343 -17.97 5.96 -18.32
N ASP A 344 -18.08 6.31 -19.61
CA ASP A 344 -18.95 7.37 -20.10
C ASP A 344 -20.42 7.02 -19.85
N PHE A 345 -20.83 5.82 -20.27
CA PHE A 345 -22.17 5.29 -19.98
C PHE A 345 -22.43 5.19 -18.48
N GLY A 346 -21.46 4.67 -17.70
CA GLY A 346 -21.60 4.50 -16.26
C GLY A 346 -21.82 5.81 -15.50
N THR A 347 -21.37 6.93 -16.05
CA THR A 347 -21.56 8.26 -15.47
C THR A 347 -22.65 9.07 -16.14
N ASN A 348 -23.55 8.42 -16.90
CA ASN A 348 -24.60 9.06 -17.68
C ASN A 348 -24.08 10.17 -18.60
N TYR A 349 -22.85 10.03 -19.11
CA TYR A 349 -22.18 11.02 -19.96
C TYR A 349 -22.01 12.40 -19.29
N GLU A 350 -22.02 12.45 -17.95
CA GLU A 350 -21.90 13.72 -17.20
C GLU A 350 -20.45 14.16 -16.96
N LEU A 351 -19.48 13.25 -17.12
CA LEU A 351 -18.06 13.61 -17.07
C LEU A 351 -17.68 14.39 -18.34
N PRO A 352 -17.18 15.64 -18.23
CA PRO A 352 -16.93 16.49 -19.41
C PRO A 352 -15.90 15.94 -20.40
N SER A 353 -14.96 15.13 -19.92
CA SER A 353 -13.85 14.57 -20.70
C SER A 353 -13.27 13.35 -20.00
N LEU A 354 -12.99 12.30 -20.77
CA LEU A 354 -12.37 11.06 -20.30
C LEU A 354 -10.98 10.88 -20.92
N ASP A 355 -10.08 11.77 -20.53
CA ASP A 355 -8.65 11.67 -20.86
C ASP A 355 -7.97 10.73 -19.88
N TYR A 356 -7.22 9.76 -20.39
CA TYR A 356 -6.50 8.82 -19.53
C TYR A 356 -5.44 9.53 -18.71
N ALA A 357 -5.38 9.19 -17.42
CA ALA A 357 -4.20 9.45 -16.62
C ALA A 357 -3.03 8.62 -17.17
N ILE A 358 -1.81 8.99 -16.78
CA ILE A 358 -0.59 8.32 -17.25
C ILE A 358 -0.04 7.41 -16.16
N ASN A 359 0.24 6.16 -16.51
CA ASN A 359 0.85 5.17 -15.64
C ASN A 359 2.38 5.37 -15.54
N HIS A 360 3.09 4.52 -14.78
CA HIS A 360 4.55 4.64 -14.62
C HIS A 360 5.38 4.31 -15.86
N TYR A 361 4.78 3.75 -16.90
CA TYR A 361 5.43 3.52 -18.19
C TYR A 361 5.22 4.67 -19.18
N GLY A 362 4.54 5.75 -18.78
CA GLY A 362 4.22 6.85 -19.69
C GLY A 362 3.04 6.53 -20.63
N GLN A 363 2.25 5.50 -20.33
CA GLN A 363 1.13 5.05 -21.16
C GLN A 363 -0.21 5.39 -20.51
N PRO A 364 -1.31 5.42 -21.28
CA PRO A 364 -2.67 5.51 -20.75
C PRO A 364 -2.92 4.46 -19.65
N ASP A 365 -3.46 4.91 -18.52
CA ASP A 365 -3.63 4.09 -17.31
C ASP A 365 -4.92 3.25 -17.39
N VAL A 366 -4.84 2.18 -18.19
CA VAL A 366 -5.80 1.08 -18.26
C VAL A 366 -5.07 -0.25 -18.12
N ALA A 367 -5.64 -1.20 -17.39
CA ALA A 367 -5.06 -2.52 -17.21
C ALA A 367 -6.12 -3.59 -17.06
N MET A 368 -5.82 -4.80 -17.56
CA MET A 368 -6.62 -6.01 -17.42
C MET A 368 -5.99 -6.97 -16.40
N PHE A 369 -6.83 -7.62 -15.60
CA PHE A 369 -6.43 -8.55 -14.55
C PHE A 369 -7.28 -9.81 -14.56
N ASP A 370 -6.63 -10.95 -14.27
CA ASP A 370 -7.32 -12.21 -14.01
C ASP A 370 -7.84 -12.25 -12.58
N PHE A 371 -9.17 -12.34 -12.42
CA PHE A 371 -9.85 -12.58 -11.14
C PHE A 371 -10.43 -14.00 -11.04
N THR A 372 -10.12 -14.87 -12.00
CA THR A 372 -10.60 -16.26 -11.99
C THR A 372 -10.00 -17.05 -10.82
N CYS A 373 -8.74 -16.79 -10.50
CA CYS A 373 -8.01 -17.50 -9.46
C CYS A 373 -7.55 -16.51 -8.39
N MET A 374 -8.06 -16.72 -7.17
CA MET A 374 -7.59 -16.00 -5.98
C MET A 374 -6.76 -16.92 -5.11
N TYR A 375 -5.66 -16.40 -4.57
CA TYR A 375 -4.75 -17.18 -3.75
C TYR A 375 -4.83 -16.76 -2.28
N ALA A 376 -4.75 -17.75 -1.38
CA ALA A 376 -4.55 -17.54 0.04
C ALA A 376 -3.45 -18.47 0.56
N SER A 377 -2.66 -18.00 1.53
CA SER A 377 -1.75 -18.88 2.27
C SER A 377 -2.55 -19.83 3.18
N GLU A 378 -2.11 -21.08 3.31
CA GLU A 378 -2.69 -22.04 4.25
C GLU A 378 -2.49 -21.62 5.71
N ASN A 379 -1.32 -21.06 6.00
CA ASN A 379 -0.92 -20.57 7.29
C ASN A 379 -0.45 -19.11 7.17
N ALA A 380 -0.75 -18.29 8.19
CA ALA A 380 -0.32 -16.89 8.22
C ALA A 380 1.10 -16.70 8.73
N ALA A 381 1.61 -17.67 9.50
CA ALA A 381 2.94 -17.64 10.08
C ALA A 381 3.54 -19.05 10.21
N LEU A 382 4.85 -19.09 10.42
CA LEU A 382 5.63 -20.27 10.77
C LEU A 382 6.87 -19.84 11.58
N ILE A 383 7.47 -20.79 12.29
CA ILE A 383 8.75 -20.60 12.98
C ILE A 383 9.81 -21.41 12.25
N ARG A 384 10.97 -20.80 12.01
CA ARG A 384 12.17 -21.50 11.54
C ARG A 384 13.17 -21.53 12.68
N GLU A 385 13.85 -22.66 12.83
CA GLU A 385 14.93 -22.79 13.81
C GLU A 385 16.13 -23.42 13.11
N LYS A 386 17.29 -22.81 13.30
CA LYS A 386 18.55 -23.31 12.76
C LYS A 386 19.69 -22.93 13.69
N HIS A 387 20.52 -23.91 14.05
CA HIS A 387 21.68 -23.73 14.93
C HIS A 387 21.36 -22.92 16.21
N GLY A 388 20.20 -23.17 16.83
CA GLY A 388 19.77 -22.49 18.06
C GLY A 388 19.15 -21.10 17.87
N HIS A 389 19.09 -20.57 16.63
CA HIS A 389 18.42 -19.30 16.35
C HIS A 389 17.04 -19.53 15.77
N GLN A 390 16.04 -18.98 16.44
CA GLN A 390 14.65 -18.99 15.97
C GLN A 390 14.33 -17.73 15.15
N LEU A 391 13.46 -17.88 14.16
CA LEU A 391 12.95 -16.81 13.31
C LEU A 391 11.43 -16.96 13.18
N LEU A 392 10.70 -15.93 13.59
CA LEU A 392 9.27 -15.81 13.33
C LEU A 392 9.05 -15.27 11.92
N VAL A 393 8.35 -16.02 11.08
CA VAL A 393 8.05 -15.67 9.70
C VAL A 393 6.54 -15.50 9.55
N ALA A 394 6.06 -14.37 9.03
CA ALA A 394 4.63 -14.12 8.83
C ALA A 394 4.31 -13.45 7.49
N LEU A 395 3.08 -13.61 7.01
CA LEU A 395 2.56 -12.95 5.81
C LEU A 395 1.44 -11.96 6.16
N VAL A 396 1.39 -10.81 5.48
CA VAL A 396 0.35 -9.79 5.68
C VAL A 396 -0.10 -9.16 4.36
N GLY A 397 -1.38 -8.79 4.27
CA GLY A 397 -1.95 -8.18 3.07
C GLY A 397 -2.15 -9.18 1.93
N ASP A 398 -1.96 -8.74 0.68
CA ASP A 398 -2.19 -9.58 -0.51
C ASP A 398 -1.25 -10.79 -0.58
N SER A 399 -0.10 -10.75 0.12
CA SER A 399 0.76 -11.92 0.28
C SER A 399 0.15 -12.96 1.21
N LEU A 400 -0.83 -12.62 2.06
CA LEU A 400 -1.55 -13.59 2.89
C LEU A 400 -2.82 -14.06 2.19
N LEU A 401 -3.63 -13.11 1.72
CA LEU A 401 -4.93 -13.36 1.10
C LEU A 401 -5.19 -12.32 0.02
N GLU A 402 -5.29 -12.78 -1.23
CA GLU A 402 -5.61 -11.90 -2.35
C GLU A 402 -7.04 -11.34 -2.24
N PRO A 403 -7.23 -10.02 -2.40
CA PRO A 403 -8.55 -9.42 -2.34
C PRO A 403 -9.25 -9.42 -3.70
N PHE A 404 -10.56 -9.66 -3.68
CA PHE A 404 -11.43 -9.30 -4.79
C PHE A 404 -11.76 -7.80 -4.73
N TRP A 405 -11.17 -7.01 -5.63
CA TRP A 405 -11.19 -5.53 -5.53
C TRP A 405 -12.59 -4.91 -5.55
N PRO A 406 -13.58 -5.39 -6.34
CA PRO A 406 -14.92 -4.80 -6.35
C PRO A 406 -15.64 -4.90 -4.99
N MET A 407 -15.26 -5.83 -4.11
CA MET A 407 -15.80 -5.93 -2.75
C MET A 407 -15.08 -5.00 -1.74
N GLY A 408 -14.03 -4.29 -2.16
CA GLY A 408 -13.36 -3.31 -1.31
C GLY A 408 -12.70 -3.89 -0.06
N THR A 409 -12.24 -5.15 -0.09
CA THR A 409 -11.78 -5.86 1.12
C THR A 409 -10.27 -5.76 1.39
N GLY A 410 -9.46 -5.35 0.40
CA GLY A 410 -8.00 -5.45 0.46
C GLY A 410 -7.36 -4.67 1.60
N CYS A 411 -7.63 -3.36 1.67
CA CYS A 411 -7.04 -2.51 2.73
C CYS A 411 -7.50 -2.96 4.12
N ALA A 412 -8.78 -3.33 4.26
CA ALA A 412 -9.33 -3.76 5.53
C ALA A 412 -8.68 -5.06 6.01
N ARG A 413 -8.84 -6.15 5.27
CA ARG A 413 -8.27 -7.46 5.65
C ARG A 413 -6.75 -7.39 5.82
N GLY A 414 -6.06 -6.64 4.98
CA GLY A 414 -4.62 -6.41 5.11
C GLY A 414 -4.22 -5.69 6.40
N PHE A 415 -5.00 -4.70 6.87
CA PHE A 415 -4.73 -4.03 8.13
C PHE A 415 -5.07 -4.91 9.35
N LEU A 416 -6.11 -5.74 9.27
CA LEU A 416 -6.38 -6.74 10.31
C LEU A 416 -5.22 -7.73 10.43
N ALA A 417 -4.72 -8.25 9.30
CA ALA A 417 -3.55 -9.11 9.29
C ALA A 417 -2.30 -8.41 9.84
N ALA A 418 -2.12 -7.11 9.59
CA ALA A 418 -1.04 -6.32 10.18
C ALA A 418 -1.15 -6.23 11.72
N PHE A 419 -2.37 -6.07 12.24
CA PHE A 419 -2.63 -6.05 13.69
C PHE A 419 -2.40 -7.41 14.32
N ASP A 420 -2.89 -8.48 13.68
CA ASP A 420 -2.72 -9.85 14.16
C ASP A 420 -1.24 -10.26 14.15
N ALA A 421 -0.49 -9.87 13.11
CA ALA A 421 0.96 -10.09 13.04
C ALA A 421 1.71 -9.34 14.14
N ALA A 422 1.37 -8.07 14.39
CA ALA A 422 1.97 -7.31 15.49
C ALA A 422 1.61 -7.91 16.87
N TRP A 423 0.37 -8.39 17.04
CA TRP A 423 -0.04 -9.08 18.25
C TRP A 423 0.72 -10.40 18.46
N MET A 424 0.96 -11.15 17.38
CA MET A 424 1.78 -12.35 17.41
C MET A 424 3.23 -12.03 17.81
N VAL A 425 3.85 -10.99 17.23
CA VAL A 425 5.20 -10.54 17.61
C VAL A 425 5.27 -10.08 19.07
N ARG A 426 4.18 -9.52 19.62
CA ARG A 426 4.11 -9.18 21.05
C ARG A 426 4.11 -10.41 21.97
N GLY A 427 3.62 -11.55 21.48
CA GLY A 427 3.62 -12.81 22.22
C GLY A 427 4.86 -13.68 22.01
N TRP A 428 5.71 -13.29 21.06
CA TRP A 428 7.03 -13.86 20.79
C TRP A 428 8.04 -13.29 21.78
#